data_AF-A0A960NT74-F1
#
_entry.id   AF-A0A960NT74-F1
#
_cell.length_a   1.000
_cell.length_b   1.000
_cell.length_c   1.000
_cell.angle_alpha   90.00
_cell.angle_beta   90.00
_cell.angle_gamma   90.00
#
_symmetry.space_group_name_H-M   'P 1'
#
loop_
_entity.id
_entity.type
_entity.pdbx_description
1 polymer ?
#
loop_
_entity_poly.entity_id
_entity_poly.type
_entity_poly.pdbx_seq_one_letter_code
_entity_poly.pdbx_strand_id
1 'polypeptide(L)'
;VTNKIKKLEAARAEVSKLEQAIATERAKELAALPAQYGFDSVAAFIKAVKAAAGGKRSAGKTKSGTRRKRAIINDETKAKVKSLAAAGKTGAEIAETVGISIPSVQNIKKELGLTKARKK
;
A
#
# COMPACT_ATOMS: atom_id res chain seq x y z
N VAL A 1 16.69 43.53 34.02
CA VAL A 1 16.07 42.58 33.07
C VAL A 1 16.87 42.50 31.76
N THR A 2 17.25 43.62 31.17
CA THR A 2 18.08 43.74 29.95
C THR A 2 19.33 42.86 29.93
N ASN A 3 20.14 42.82 31.00
CA ASN A 3 21.32 41.95 31.07
C ASN A 3 20.98 40.44 31.03
N LYS A 4 19.83 40.04 31.58
CA LYS A 4 19.38 38.64 31.54
C LYS A 4 18.91 38.26 30.13
N ILE A 5 18.26 39.18 29.41
CA ILE A 5 17.85 38.99 28.01
C ILE A 5 19.08 38.79 27.11
N LYS A 6 20.10 39.66 27.22
CA LYS A 6 21.35 39.52 26.44
C LYS A 6 22.07 38.18 26.69
N LYS A 7 22.13 37.74 27.95
CA LYS A 7 22.70 36.42 28.30
C LYS A 7 21.90 35.27 27.68
N LEU A 8 20.57 35.39 27.64
CA LEU A 8 19.68 34.40 27.05
C LEU A 8 19.88 34.32 25.52
N GLU A 9 19.98 35.46 24.84
CA GLU A 9 20.28 35.51 23.40
C GLU A 9 21.65 34.91 23.06
N ALA A 10 22.68 35.23 23.85
CA ALA A 10 24.01 34.64 23.68
C ALA A 10 23.98 33.12 23.87
N ALA A 11 23.31 32.62 24.92
CA ALA A 11 23.17 31.19 25.16
C ALA A 11 22.40 30.48 24.02
N ARG A 12 21.36 31.10 23.47
CA ARG A 12 20.65 30.56 22.29
C ARG A 12 21.55 30.51 21.06
N ALA A 13 22.38 31.52 20.84
CA ALA A 13 23.33 31.53 19.75
C ALA A 13 24.39 30.43 19.90
N GLU A 14 24.86 30.17 21.12
CA GLU A 14 25.76 29.06 21.43
C GLU A 14 25.11 27.69 21.20
N VAL A 15 23.86 27.51 21.65
CA VAL A 15 23.09 26.28 21.40
C VAL A 15 22.96 26.02 19.90
N SER A 16 22.59 27.03 19.11
CA SER A 16 22.46 26.87 17.67
C SER A 16 23.77 26.47 16.99
N LYS A 17 24.91 27.02 17.44
CA LYS A 17 26.23 26.62 16.95
C LYS A 17 26.56 25.17 17.31
N LEU A 18 26.26 24.75 18.53
CA LEU A 18 26.49 23.37 18.98
C LEU A 18 25.62 22.38 18.20
N GLU A 19 24.35 22.70 17.96
CA GLU A 19 23.46 21.87 17.13
C GLU A 19 24.00 21.68 15.72
N GLN A 20 24.50 22.76 15.10
CA GLN A 20 25.12 22.68 13.77
C GLN A 20 26.39 21.82 13.78
N ALA A 21 27.27 22.01 14.77
CA ALA A 21 28.48 21.20 14.92
C ALA A 21 28.14 19.71 15.07
N ILE A 22 27.22 19.36 15.98
CA ILE A 22 26.75 17.99 16.20
C ILE A 22 26.16 17.40 14.92
N ALA A 23 25.36 18.15 14.17
CA ALA A 23 24.80 17.66 12.91
C ALA A 23 25.89 17.34 11.88
N THR A 24 26.92 18.19 11.77
CA THR A 24 28.03 17.98 10.85
C THR A 24 28.91 16.80 11.25
N GLU A 25 29.23 16.65 12.55
CA GLU A 25 30.01 15.54 13.07
C GLU A 25 29.26 14.22 12.89
N ARG A 26 27.98 14.18 13.26
CA ARG A 26 27.13 13.00 13.09
C ARG A 26 27.03 12.58 11.63
N ALA A 27 26.92 13.52 10.69
CA ALA A 27 26.88 13.19 9.26
C ALA A 27 28.19 12.55 8.79
N LYS A 28 29.34 13.06 9.25
CA LYS A 28 30.66 12.50 8.94
C LYS A 28 30.83 11.10 9.53
N GLU A 29 30.44 10.90 10.78
CA GLU A 29 30.48 9.60 11.44
C GLU A 29 29.63 8.56 10.70
N LEU A 30 28.37 8.91 10.38
CA LEU A 30 27.48 8.01 9.64
C LEU A 30 28.01 7.64 8.26
N ALA A 31 28.69 8.56 7.57
CA ALA A 31 29.33 8.30 6.29
C ALA A 31 30.56 7.39 6.39
N ALA A 32 31.26 7.40 7.52
CA ALA A 32 32.44 6.58 7.77
C ALA A 32 32.11 5.14 8.21
N LEU A 33 30.93 4.91 8.80
CA LEU A 33 30.52 3.59 9.30
C LEU A 33 30.69 2.44 8.28
N PRO A 34 30.25 2.54 7.00
CA PRO A 34 30.40 1.44 6.06
C PRO A 34 31.85 0.98 5.91
N ALA A 35 32.79 1.92 5.81
CA ALA A 35 34.22 1.62 5.67
C ALA A 35 34.80 0.99 6.94
N GLN A 36 34.39 1.44 8.13
CA GLN A 36 34.82 0.85 9.41
C GLN A 36 34.45 -0.63 9.56
N TYR A 37 33.33 -1.03 8.96
CA TYR A 37 32.87 -2.43 8.95
C TYR A 37 33.27 -3.19 7.67
N GLY A 38 34.17 -2.63 6.85
CA GLY A 38 34.70 -3.31 5.66
C GLY A 38 33.72 -3.42 4.49
N PHE A 39 32.75 -2.52 4.39
CA PHE A 39 31.81 -2.46 3.25
C PHE A 39 32.26 -1.42 2.22
N ASP A 40 32.40 -1.87 0.97
CA ASP A 40 32.74 -0.99 -0.17
C ASP A 40 31.61 -0.06 -0.59
N SER A 41 30.37 -0.33 -0.15
CA SER A 41 29.22 0.49 -0.48
C SER A 41 28.25 0.66 0.68
N VAL A 42 27.67 1.86 0.78
CA VAL A 42 26.58 2.18 1.71
C VAL A 42 25.41 1.21 1.55
N ALA A 43 25.11 0.81 0.30
CA ALA A 43 24.02 -0.12 0.02
C ALA A 43 24.27 -1.51 0.61
N ALA A 44 25.50 -2.03 0.51
CA ALA A 44 25.88 -3.31 1.11
C ALA A 44 25.79 -3.25 2.65
N PHE A 45 26.27 -2.15 3.24
CA PHE A 45 26.16 -1.91 4.68
C PHE A 45 24.70 -1.86 5.15
N ILE A 46 23.83 -1.09 4.48
CA ILE A 46 22.40 -1.03 4.81
C ILE A 46 21.74 -2.41 4.72
N LYS A 47 22.09 -3.20 3.69
CA LYS A 47 21.56 -4.57 3.52
C LYS A 47 21.99 -5.47 4.69
N ALA A 48 23.26 -5.41 5.08
CA ALA A 48 23.79 -6.18 6.22
C ALA A 48 23.13 -5.76 7.54
N VAL A 49 23.01 -4.45 7.79
CA VAL A 49 22.33 -3.91 8.98
C VAL A 49 20.86 -4.35 9.03
N LYS A 50 20.13 -4.29 7.90
CA LYS A 50 18.73 -4.76 7.83
C LYS A 50 18.60 -6.26 8.09
N ALA A 51 19.54 -7.05 7.60
CA ALA A 51 19.56 -8.49 7.84
C ALA A 51 19.88 -8.82 9.30
N ALA A 52 20.86 -8.14 9.89
CA ALA A 52 21.26 -8.30 11.30
C ALA A 52 20.19 -7.81 12.28
N ALA A 53 19.50 -6.71 11.96
CA ALA A 53 18.41 -6.16 12.77
C ALA A 53 17.13 -7.01 12.74
N GLY A 54 17.13 -8.17 12.08
CA GLY A 54 15.97 -9.07 12.04
C GLY A 54 14.77 -8.50 11.32
N GLY A 55 14.97 -7.56 10.39
CA GLY A 55 13.89 -6.90 9.67
C GLY A 55 12.96 -7.92 9.02
N LYS A 56 11.65 -7.81 9.33
CA LYS A 56 10.57 -8.67 8.84
C LYS A 56 10.82 -9.00 7.37
N ARG A 57 11.13 -10.27 7.08
CA ARG A 57 11.26 -10.76 5.70
C ARG A 57 9.99 -10.34 4.98
N SER A 58 10.08 -9.35 4.10
CA SER A 58 9.04 -9.13 3.11
C SER A 58 8.98 -10.46 2.37
N ALA A 59 7.92 -11.23 2.59
CA ALA A 59 7.65 -12.42 1.82
C ALA A 59 7.89 -12.05 0.36
N GLY A 60 8.81 -12.76 -0.29
CA GLY A 60 9.27 -12.41 -1.62
C GLY A 60 8.06 -12.14 -2.49
N LYS A 61 8.16 -11.09 -3.33
CA LYS A 61 7.17 -10.78 -4.34
C LYS A 61 7.08 -11.98 -5.29
N THR A 62 6.31 -13.00 -4.90
CA THR A 62 5.76 -13.95 -5.83
C THR A 62 5.07 -13.10 -6.88
N LYS A 63 5.37 -13.36 -8.15
CA LYS A 63 4.69 -12.73 -9.28
C LYS A 63 3.21 -13.07 -9.14
N SER A 64 2.48 -12.28 -8.37
CA SER A 64 1.02 -12.30 -8.32
C SER A 64 0.62 -12.00 -9.75
N GLY A 65 0.14 -13.01 -10.47
CA GLY A 65 -0.45 -12.82 -11.79
C GLY A 65 -1.40 -11.63 -11.74
N THR A 66 -1.39 -10.81 -12.79
CA THR A 66 -2.21 -9.60 -12.90
C THR A 66 -3.64 -9.93 -12.48
N ARG A 67 -4.05 -9.45 -11.31
CA ARG A 67 -5.39 -9.70 -10.80
C ARG A 67 -6.35 -9.01 -11.77
N ARG A 68 -7.16 -9.79 -12.49
CA ARG A 68 -8.11 -9.20 -13.45
C ARG A 68 -8.98 -8.18 -12.73
N LYS A 69 -9.18 -7.02 -13.36
CA LYS A 69 -10.10 -6.00 -12.86
C LYS A 69 -11.48 -6.64 -12.68
N ARG A 70 -12.08 -6.46 -11.50
CA ARG A 70 -13.42 -6.99 -11.21
C ARG A 70 -14.44 -6.22 -12.07
N ALA A 71 -15.41 -6.92 -12.62
CA ALA A 71 -16.52 -6.28 -13.33
C ALA A 71 -17.31 -5.38 -12.35
N ILE A 72 -17.65 -4.17 -12.81
CA ILE A 72 -18.45 -3.21 -12.04
C ILE A 72 -19.92 -3.54 -12.31
N ILE A 73 -20.66 -3.92 -11.26
CA ILE A 73 -22.10 -4.18 -11.37
C ILE A 73 -22.82 -2.85 -11.17
N ASN A 74 -23.08 -2.13 -12.26
CA ASN A 74 -23.88 -0.90 -12.28
C ASN A 74 -25.37 -1.21 -12.50
N ASP A 75 -26.24 -0.21 -12.36
CA ASP A 75 -27.70 -0.38 -12.51
C ASP A 75 -28.10 -0.79 -13.93
N GLU A 76 -27.37 -0.31 -14.95
CA GLU A 76 -27.55 -0.74 -16.34
C GLU A 76 -27.28 -2.25 -16.52
N THR A 77 -26.25 -2.78 -15.85
CA THR A 77 -25.93 -4.21 -15.85
C THR A 77 -27.06 -5.01 -15.20
N LYS A 78 -27.64 -4.51 -14.10
CA LYS A 78 -28.80 -5.14 -13.45
C LYS A 78 -30.03 -5.15 -14.36
N ALA A 79 -30.29 -4.05 -15.08
CA ALA A 79 -31.39 -3.95 -16.04
C ALA A 79 -31.22 -4.92 -17.22
N LYS A 80 -30.00 -5.03 -17.79
CA LYS A 80 -29.67 -6.00 -18.84
C LYS A 80 -29.85 -7.45 -18.37
N VAL A 81 -29.42 -7.76 -17.15
CA VAL A 81 -29.64 -9.11 -16.57
C VAL A 81 -31.13 -9.37 -16.38
N LYS A 82 -31.92 -8.38 -15.95
CA LYS A 82 -33.38 -8.51 -15.78
C LYS A 82 -34.09 -8.79 -17.12
N SER A 83 -33.76 -8.05 -18.18
CA SER A 83 -34.38 -8.24 -19.50
C SER A 83 -34.01 -9.58 -20.12
N LEU A 84 -32.74 -9.98 -20.06
CA LEU A 84 -32.29 -11.27 -20.59
C LEU A 84 -32.83 -12.46 -19.77
N ALA A 85 -33.02 -12.29 -18.45
CA ALA A 85 -33.66 -13.29 -17.61
C ALA A 85 -35.16 -13.43 -17.92
N ALA A 86 -35.87 -12.33 -18.16
CA ALA A 86 -37.27 -12.35 -18.58
C ALA A 86 -37.44 -12.98 -19.98
N ALA A 87 -36.45 -12.84 -20.85
CA ALA A 87 -36.38 -13.49 -22.16
C ALA A 87 -36.01 -15.00 -22.09
N GLY A 88 -35.88 -15.58 -20.90
CA GLY A 88 -35.64 -17.02 -20.72
C GLY A 88 -34.20 -17.49 -20.94
N LYS A 89 -33.23 -16.58 -21.12
CA LYS A 89 -31.82 -16.97 -21.35
C LYS A 89 -31.19 -17.62 -20.12
N THR A 90 -30.24 -18.53 -20.39
CA THR A 90 -29.51 -19.24 -19.34
C THR A 90 -28.53 -18.31 -18.62
N GLY A 91 -28.15 -18.65 -17.38
CA GLY A 91 -27.19 -17.85 -16.61
C GLY A 91 -25.80 -17.74 -17.27
N ALA A 92 -25.42 -18.74 -18.08
CA ALA A 92 -24.16 -18.75 -18.82
C ALA A 92 -24.21 -17.78 -20.01
N GLU A 93 -25.28 -17.82 -20.82
CA GLU A 93 -25.48 -16.88 -21.94
C GLU A 93 -25.53 -15.42 -21.46
N ILE A 94 -26.18 -15.17 -20.31
CA ILE A 94 -26.22 -13.83 -19.71
C ILE A 94 -24.83 -13.38 -19.28
N ALA A 95 -24.03 -14.28 -18.69
CA ALA A 95 -22.67 -13.98 -18.25
C ALA A 95 -21.76 -13.59 -19.42
N GLU A 96 -21.85 -14.32 -20.54
CA GLU A 96 -21.10 -14.03 -21.76
C GLU A 96 -21.55 -12.73 -22.42
N THR A 97 -22.86 -12.51 -22.56
CA THR A 97 -23.41 -11.30 -23.19
C THR A 97 -23.09 -10.03 -22.41
N VAL A 98 -23.10 -10.11 -21.08
CA VAL A 98 -22.96 -8.95 -20.18
C VAL A 98 -21.50 -8.78 -19.71
N GLY A 99 -20.63 -9.78 -19.94
CA GLY A 99 -19.21 -9.73 -19.54
C GLY A 99 -19.01 -9.83 -18.03
N ILE A 100 -19.90 -10.54 -17.32
CA ILE A 100 -19.85 -10.72 -15.86
C ILE A 100 -19.72 -12.20 -15.49
N SER A 101 -19.24 -12.47 -14.28
CA SER A 101 -19.12 -13.85 -13.81
C SER A 101 -20.50 -14.50 -13.58
N ILE A 102 -20.62 -15.81 -13.83
CA ILE A 102 -21.85 -16.58 -13.55
C ILE A 102 -22.35 -16.38 -12.09
N PRO A 103 -21.48 -16.37 -11.06
CA PRO A 103 -21.91 -16.04 -9.70
C PRO A 103 -22.53 -14.64 -9.56
N SER A 104 -22.02 -13.65 -10.29
CA SER A 104 -22.58 -12.29 -10.30
C SER A 104 -23.98 -12.26 -10.91
N VAL A 105 -24.21 -12.98 -12.00
CA VAL A 105 -25.56 -13.13 -12.61
C VAL A 105 -26.54 -13.69 -11.58
N GLN A 106 -26.14 -14.72 -10.84
CA GLN A 106 -26.99 -15.34 -9.82
C GLN A 106 -27.25 -14.43 -8.61
N ASN A 107 -26.27 -13.63 -8.18
CA ASN A 107 -26.49 -12.65 -7.13
C ASN A 107 -27.48 -11.56 -7.57
N ILE A 108 -27.35 -11.06 -8.81
CA ILE A 108 -28.30 -10.09 -9.37
C ILE A 108 -29.70 -10.71 -9.48
N LYS A 109 -29.82 -11.96 -9.93
CA LYS A 109 -31.12 -12.67 -9.97
C LYS A 109 -31.74 -12.83 -8.58
N LYS A 110 -30.95 -13.00 -7.51
CA LYS A 110 -31.46 -13.02 -6.12
C LYS A 110 -31.86 -11.63 -5.64
N GLU A 111 -31.08 -10.60 -5.93
CA GLU A 111 -31.43 -9.19 -5.62
C GLU A 111 -32.75 -8.78 -6.27
N LEU A 112 -32.99 -9.24 -7.51
CA LEU A 112 -34.23 -8.98 -8.25
C LEU A 112 -35.39 -9.90 -7.85
N GLY A 113 -35.21 -10.82 -6.90
CA GLY A 113 -36.25 -11.76 -6.46
C GLY A 113 -36.60 -12.86 -7.48
N LEU A 114 -35.82 -13.00 -8.56
CA LEU A 114 -36.06 -13.99 -9.64
C LEU A 114 -35.61 -15.41 -9.28
N THR A 115 -34.78 -15.56 -8.24
CA THR A 115 -34.28 -16.86 -7.79
C THR A 115 -34.24 -16.93 -6.26
N LYS A 116 -34.58 -18.09 -5.71
CA LYS A 116 -34.63 -18.32 -4.26
C LYS A 116 -33.24 -18.20 -3.63
N ALA A 117 -33.14 -17.47 -2.53
CA ALA A 117 -31.94 -17.48 -1.70
C ALA A 117 -31.74 -18.89 -1.11
N ARG A 118 -30.52 -19.43 -1.18
CA ARG A 118 -30.20 -20.73 -0.58
C ARG A 118 -30.31 -20.59 0.95
N LYS A 119 -31.10 -21.46 1.60
CA LYS A 119 -31.10 -21.57 3.07
C LYS A 119 -29.68 -21.99 3.51
N LYS A 120 -29.15 -21.33 4.54
CA LYS A 120 -27.85 -21.68 5.12
C LYS A 120 -27.92 -23.07 5.75
#